data_AF-A0A5C1Q8M3-F1
#
_entry.id   AF-A0A5C1Q8M3-F1
#
_cell.length_a   1.000
_cell.length_b   1.000
_cell.length_c   1.000
_cell.angle_alpha   90.00
_cell.angle_beta   90.00
_cell.angle_gamma   90.00
#
_symmetry.space_group_name_H-M   'P 1'
#
loop_
_entity.id
_entity.type
_entity.pdbx_description
1 polymer ?
#
loop_
_entity_poly.entity_id
_entity_poly.type
_entity_poly.pdbx_seq_one_letter_code
_entity_poly.pdbx_strand_id
1 'polypeptide(L)'
;MNILILGAGIMQIPALKKAKEMGLFVLCADGNPDAIGKNYCDVFYPIDIKDKNGLLEVATKFHEKHGLNGVFTVGTDFSSSVAWITENLSLPGIKYQSALNATDKIRMRSCFKESNIPSPSYVEYSSDMDIEMSIKGLSFPLVVKPVDSMGARGVVRVNSINELKDNVFNAIKFSRTSRAIIEEYIDGPEFSLDALIINGEVHILGFADRIIEFPPYFVEMGHNIPTNISEEDKKSIIEVFSKGIKSLGIDYGCAKGDMKLSENGPVIGEIAARLSGGYMSGWTFPYSSGIDLIKGGIQLSLGQDVTILEGDNLSMFSSERSVISIPGYIKSIEQPKKNSKDIMNTYINVEVGDKVNFPINNVEKCGNIISRSKDRKGAIKAAEQAVSDILIRLEPNKWETDKFLFNHQLDSTTAYDFEVELLKGLDEDVEIDGKTIYVKKIDKILKSRKKDRQYRTVNSVIKKLSEYYNVEFIDDSSCGYDFYLSLINGSLQGVLYYLDSLEI
;
A
#
# COMPACT_ATOMS: atom_id res chain seq x y z
N MET A 1 17.07 -22.69 -18.09
CA MET A 1 16.75 -21.33 -18.58
C MET A 1 17.20 -20.33 -17.53
N ASN A 2 17.60 -19.14 -17.97
CA ASN A 2 18.15 -18.09 -17.12
C ASN A 2 17.23 -16.87 -17.16
N ILE A 3 16.92 -16.31 -15.99
CA ILE A 3 16.00 -15.16 -15.85
C ILE A 3 16.65 -14.05 -15.03
N LEU A 4 16.46 -12.80 -15.47
CA LEU A 4 16.84 -11.61 -14.70
C LEU A 4 15.60 -11.01 -14.04
N ILE A 5 15.59 -10.92 -12.71
CA ILE A 5 14.53 -10.26 -11.94
C ILE A 5 15.01 -8.89 -11.47
N LEU A 6 14.32 -7.82 -11.87
CA LEU A 6 14.62 -6.46 -11.44
C LEU A 6 13.94 -6.16 -10.09
N GLY A 7 14.76 -5.83 -9.09
CA GLY A 7 14.39 -5.62 -7.69
C GLY A 7 14.69 -6.85 -6.83
N ALA A 8 15.15 -6.60 -5.60
CA ALA A 8 15.42 -7.61 -4.57
C ALA A 8 14.84 -7.19 -3.20
N GLY A 9 13.84 -6.31 -3.19
CA GLY A 9 13.09 -5.98 -1.98
C GLY A 9 12.10 -7.08 -1.56
N ILE A 10 11.40 -6.87 -0.45
CA ILE A 10 10.35 -7.79 0.07
C ILE A 10 9.34 -8.16 -1.03
N MET A 11 8.95 -7.18 -1.85
CA MET A 11 7.94 -7.35 -2.89
C MET A 11 8.38 -8.28 -4.03
N GLN A 12 9.67 -8.47 -4.26
CA GLN A 12 10.20 -9.34 -5.33
C GLN A 12 10.53 -10.76 -4.84
N ILE A 13 10.58 -10.99 -3.52
CA ILE A 13 10.88 -12.32 -2.95
C ILE A 13 10.00 -13.44 -3.50
N PRO A 14 8.67 -13.29 -3.66
CA PRO A 14 7.84 -14.34 -4.24
C PRO A 14 8.30 -14.73 -5.65
N ALA A 15 8.66 -13.76 -6.50
CA ALA A 15 9.16 -14.02 -7.85
C ALA A 15 10.50 -14.72 -7.84
N LEU A 16 11.44 -14.29 -7.00
CA LEU A 16 12.75 -14.91 -6.85
C LEU A 16 12.62 -16.37 -6.41
N LYS A 17 11.84 -16.64 -5.36
CA LYS A 17 11.57 -18.00 -4.86
C LYS A 17 10.88 -18.86 -5.92
N LYS A 18 9.84 -18.32 -6.57
CA LYS A 18 9.10 -19.05 -7.59
C LYS A 18 9.98 -19.43 -8.78
N ALA A 19 10.85 -18.53 -9.22
CA ALA A 19 11.80 -18.82 -10.29
C ALA A 19 12.76 -19.96 -9.91
N LYS A 20 13.27 -19.99 -8.67
CA LYS A 20 14.09 -21.12 -8.17
C LYS A 20 13.30 -22.43 -8.10
N GLU A 21 12.06 -22.40 -7.61
CA GLU A 21 11.18 -23.58 -7.58
C GLU A 21 10.88 -24.14 -8.99
N MET A 22 10.82 -23.26 -10.00
CA MET A 22 10.69 -23.64 -11.42
C MET A 22 12.00 -24.18 -12.02
N GLY A 23 13.09 -24.28 -11.25
CA GLY A 23 14.38 -24.79 -11.71
C GLY A 23 15.17 -23.80 -12.58
N LEU A 24 14.88 -22.50 -12.47
CA LEU A 24 15.59 -21.46 -13.22
C LEU A 24 16.92 -21.07 -12.55
N PHE A 25 17.87 -20.62 -13.36
CA PHE A 25 19.03 -19.87 -12.89
C PHE A 25 18.63 -18.39 -12.79
N VAL A 26 18.67 -17.85 -11.59
CA VAL A 26 18.07 -16.56 -11.27
C VAL A 26 19.16 -15.52 -11.06
N LEU A 27 19.14 -14.50 -11.90
CA LEU A 27 19.89 -13.27 -11.69
C LEU A 27 18.97 -12.24 -11.05
N CYS A 28 19.49 -11.42 -10.15
CA CYS A 28 18.72 -10.32 -9.57
C CYS A 28 19.53 -9.02 -9.52
N ALA A 29 18.88 -7.87 -9.73
CA ALA A 29 19.51 -6.56 -9.68
C ALA A 29 18.73 -5.61 -8.77
N ASP A 30 19.44 -4.92 -7.86
CA ASP A 30 18.86 -3.91 -6.96
C ASP A 30 19.92 -2.88 -6.56
N GLY A 31 19.51 -1.63 -6.36
CA GLY A 31 20.42 -0.55 -5.97
C GLY A 31 20.87 -0.66 -4.51
N ASN A 32 20.11 -1.35 -3.66
CA ASN A 32 20.52 -1.66 -2.30
C ASN A 32 21.40 -2.92 -2.29
N PRO A 33 22.71 -2.83 -2.00
CA PRO A 33 23.59 -4.00 -1.94
C PRO A 33 23.19 -5.01 -0.85
N ASP A 34 22.38 -4.58 0.12
CA ASP A 34 21.86 -5.38 1.22
C ASP A 34 20.39 -5.73 1.09
N ALA A 35 19.84 -5.60 -0.12
CA ALA A 35 18.48 -6.04 -0.42
C ALA A 35 18.28 -7.50 0.00
N ILE A 36 17.29 -7.75 0.86
CA ILE A 36 17.04 -9.08 1.47
C ILE A 36 16.78 -10.18 0.42
N GLY A 37 16.29 -9.80 -0.76
CA GLY A 37 16.02 -10.68 -1.89
C GLY A 37 17.28 -11.30 -2.49
N LYS A 38 18.47 -10.72 -2.27
CA LYS A 38 19.74 -11.21 -2.83
C LYS A 38 20.04 -12.67 -2.46
N ASN A 39 19.54 -13.11 -1.30
CA ASN A 39 19.71 -14.47 -0.79
C ASN A 39 18.86 -15.51 -1.55
N TYR A 40 18.00 -15.10 -2.49
CA TYR A 40 17.13 -15.98 -3.27
C TYR A 40 17.50 -16.01 -4.77
N CYS A 41 18.66 -15.47 -5.15
CA CYS A 41 19.16 -15.53 -6.53
C CYS A 41 20.57 -16.15 -6.60
N ASP A 42 20.93 -16.67 -7.77
CA ASP A 42 22.23 -17.29 -8.03
C ASP A 42 23.33 -16.24 -8.30
N VAL A 43 22.94 -15.09 -8.90
CA VAL A 43 23.83 -13.97 -9.18
C VAL A 43 23.13 -12.65 -8.83
N PHE A 44 23.77 -11.84 -7.99
CA PHE A 44 23.27 -10.52 -7.60
C PHE A 44 24.11 -9.39 -8.19
N TYR A 45 23.46 -8.40 -8.78
CA TYR A 45 24.07 -7.17 -9.28
C TYR A 45 23.62 -5.97 -8.44
N PRO A 46 24.52 -5.26 -7.73
CA PRO A 46 24.20 -4.06 -6.98
C PRO A 46 24.05 -2.85 -7.93
N ILE A 47 23.01 -2.84 -8.75
CA ILE A 47 22.70 -1.81 -9.76
C ILE A 47 21.30 -1.27 -9.48
N ASP A 48 21.17 0.06 -9.34
CA ASP A 48 19.84 0.69 -9.21
C ASP A 48 19.01 0.35 -10.44
N ILE A 49 17.80 -0.17 -10.22
CA ILE A 49 16.89 -0.56 -11.29
C ILE A 49 16.42 0.61 -12.18
N LYS A 50 16.74 1.86 -11.79
CA LYS A 50 16.62 3.06 -12.63
C LYS A 50 17.71 3.16 -13.71
N ASP A 51 18.87 2.55 -13.50
CA ASP A 51 19.98 2.59 -14.45
C ASP A 51 19.78 1.56 -15.57
N LYS A 52 18.87 1.89 -16.49
CA LYS A 52 18.55 1.02 -17.62
C LYS A 52 19.76 0.67 -18.50
N ASN A 53 20.78 1.53 -18.55
CA ASN A 53 21.98 1.30 -19.37
C ASN A 53 22.93 0.32 -18.67
N GLY A 54 23.18 0.51 -17.37
CA GLY A 54 23.94 -0.45 -16.57
C GLY A 54 23.28 -1.82 -16.52
N LEU A 55 21.94 -1.86 -16.37
CA LEU A 55 21.18 -3.11 -16.45
C LEU A 55 21.31 -3.81 -17.81
N LEU A 56 21.20 -3.05 -18.92
CA LEU A 56 21.37 -3.61 -20.26
C LEU A 56 22.79 -4.15 -20.44
N GLU A 57 23.82 -3.45 -19.99
CA GLU A 57 25.22 -3.90 -20.10
C GLU A 57 25.43 -5.26 -19.45
N VAL A 58 24.97 -5.45 -18.19
CA VAL A 58 25.12 -6.74 -17.50
C VAL A 58 24.27 -7.83 -18.13
N ALA A 59 23.07 -7.50 -18.60
CA ALA A 59 22.18 -8.44 -19.29
C ALA A 59 22.79 -8.91 -20.61
N THR A 60 23.35 -8.00 -21.42
CA THR A 60 24.04 -8.31 -22.68
C THR A 60 25.23 -9.24 -22.43
N LYS A 61 26.13 -8.87 -21.52
CA LYS A 61 27.32 -9.69 -21.18
C LYS A 61 26.93 -11.10 -20.72
N PHE A 62 25.88 -11.22 -19.90
CA PHE A 62 25.41 -12.52 -19.46
C PHE A 62 24.74 -13.29 -20.59
N HIS A 63 23.92 -12.64 -21.42
CA HIS A 63 23.24 -13.26 -22.54
C HIS A 63 24.23 -13.82 -23.57
N GLU A 64 25.27 -13.07 -23.94
CA GLU A 64 26.32 -13.52 -24.87
C GLU A 64 27.07 -14.76 -24.37
N LYS A 65 27.31 -14.86 -23.05
CA LYS A 65 28.11 -15.94 -22.46
C LYS A 65 27.31 -17.17 -22.04
N HIS A 66 26.09 -16.96 -21.54
CA HIS A 66 25.30 -17.99 -20.87
C HIS A 66 23.86 -18.11 -21.40
N GLY A 67 23.39 -17.17 -22.22
CA GLY A 67 22.03 -17.11 -22.75
C GLY A 67 21.02 -16.65 -21.71
N LEU A 68 20.58 -15.39 -21.78
CA LEU A 68 19.45 -14.89 -20.98
C LEU A 68 18.14 -15.21 -21.71
N ASN A 69 17.14 -15.76 -21.02
CA ASN A 69 15.87 -16.18 -21.65
C ASN A 69 14.71 -15.23 -21.37
N GLY A 70 14.77 -14.45 -20.29
CA GLY A 70 13.68 -13.56 -19.90
C GLY A 70 14.10 -12.54 -18.86
N VAL A 71 13.33 -11.46 -18.80
CA VAL A 71 13.46 -10.40 -17.79
C VAL A 71 12.09 -10.16 -17.16
N PHE A 72 12.05 -10.07 -15.84
CA PHE A 72 10.80 -9.95 -15.11
C PHE A 72 10.91 -8.96 -13.96
N THR A 73 9.77 -8.38 -13.56
CA THR A 73 9.65 -7.59 -12.35
C THR A 73 8.22 -7.67 -11.80
N VAL A 74 8.06 -7.45 -10.50
CA VAL A 74 6.77 -7.43 -9.81
C VAL A 74 6.83 -6.40 -8.68
N GLY A 75 5.71 -5.74 -8.39
CA GLY A 75 5.61 -4.83 -7.24
C GLY A 75 6.53 -3.62 -7.28
N THR A 76 7.02 -3.24 -8.46
CA THR A 76 7.82 -2.03 -8.69
C THR A 76 7.56 -1.49 -10.10
N ASP A 77 7.48 -0.17 -10.26
CA ASP A 77 7.09 0.50 -11.51
C ASP A 77 8.30 0.74 -12.44
N PHE A 78 8.99 -0.35 -12.77
CA PHE A 78 10.16 -0.38 -13.67
C PHE A 78 9.97 -1.34 -14.85
N SER A 79 8.72 -1.55 -15.27
CA SER A 79 8.40 -2.30 -16.49
C SER A 79 9.06 -1.73 -17.74
N SER A 80 9.31 -0.41 -17.78
CA SER A 80 10.08 0.22 -18.86
C SER A 80 11.53 -0.22 -18.92
N SER A 81 12.17 -0.52 -17.78
CA SER A 81 13.54 -1.04 -17.75
C SER A 81 13.58 -2.51 -18.14
N VAL A 82 12.57 -3.30 -17.75
CA VAL A 82 12.37 -4.67 -18.26
C VAL A 82 12.25 -4.63 -19.79
N ALA A 83 11.33 -3.83 -20.31
CA ALA A 83 11.05 -3.72 -21.74
C ALA A 83 12.27 -3.23 -22.54
N TRP A 84 13.05 -2.30 -21.97
CA TRP A 84 14.29 -1.83 -22.57
C TRP A 84 15.28 -2.96 -22.80
N ILE A 85 15.47 -3.84 -21.82
CA ILE A 85 16.38 -4.99 -21.93
C ILE A 85 15.82 -6.02 -22.91
N THR A 86 14.54 -6.38 -22.78
CA THR A 86 13.94 -7.41 -23.64
C THR A 86 13.94 -7.01 -25.10
N GLU A 87 13.63 -5.75 -25.42
CA GLU A 87 13.62 -5.27 -26.81
C GLU A 87 15.02 -5.22 -27.42
N ASN A 88 16.04 -4.75 -26.68
CA ASN A 88 17.44 -4.72 -27.18
C ASN A 88 18.04 -6.11 -27.35
N LEU A 89 17.61 -7.09 -26.55
CA LEU A 89 18.10 -8.47 -26.61
C LEU A 89 17.17 -9.41 -27.40
N SER A 90 16.11 -8.89 -28.02
CA SER A 90 15.08 -9.68 -28.72
C SER A 90 14.50 -10.82 -27.87
N LEU A 91 14.30 -10.57 -26.58
CA LEU A 91 13.68 -11.50 -25.63
C LEU A 91 12.15 -11.28 -25.57
N PRO A 92 11.38 -12.29 -25.13
CA PRO A 92 9.95 -12.13 -24.88
C PRO A 92 9.68 -10.99 -23.88
N GLY A 93 8.73 -10.12 -24.19
CA GLY A 93 8.41 -8.99 -23.32
C GLY A 93 7.43 -8.00 -23.94
N ILE A 94 6.97 -7.07 -23.11
CA ILE A 94 6.19 -5.91 -23.54
C ILE A 94 7.08 -4.96 -24.36
N LYS A 95 6.49 -4.29 -25.37
CA LYS A 95 7.14 -3.20 -26.11
C LYS A 95 7.57 -2.06 -25.17
N TYR A 96 8.74 -1.50 -25.38
CA TYR A 96 9.26 -0.39 -24.57
C TYR A 96 8.32 0.82 -24.58
N GLN A 97 7.75 1.15 -25.74
CA GLN A 97 6.80 2.26 -25.87
C GLN A 97 5.53 2.04 -25.02
N SER A 98 4.97 0.82 -24.99
CA SER A 98 3.80 0.48 -24.18
C SER A 98 4.12 0.52 -22.69
N ALA A 99 5.31 0.06 -22.29
CA ALA A 99 5.76 0.16 -20.91
C ALA A 99 5.93 1.62 -20.46
N LEU A 100 6.42 2.51 -21.32
CA LEU A 100 6.48 3.94 -21.03
C LEU A 100 5.09 4.57 -20.93
N ASN A 101 4.15 4.20 -21.81
CA ASN A 101 2.75 4.66 -21.73
C ASN A 101 2.10 4.27 -20.39
N ALA A 102 2.44 3.09 -19.85
CA ALA A 102 1.94 2.63 -18.55
C ALA A 102 2.70 3.21 -17.33
N THR A 103 3.90 3.77 -17.51
CA THR A 103 4.73 4.27 -16.40
C THR A 103 4.55 5.78 -16.15
N ASP A 104 4.36 6.54 -17.22
CA ASP A 104 4.18 7.99 -17.16
C ASP A 104 2.69 8.34 -17.21
N LYS A 105 2.17 8.96 -16.14
CA LYS A 105 0.75 9.28 -15.98
C LYS A 105 0.23 10.25 -17.06
N ILE A 106 1.06 11.15 -17.59
CA ILE A 106 0.65 12.05 -18.67
C ILE A 106 0.46 11.25 -19.96
N ARG A 107 1.42 10.39 -20.29
CA ARG A 107 1.32 9.51 -21.47
C ARG A 107 0.12 8.59 -21.37
N MET A 108 -0.08 7.98 -20.20
CA MET A 108 -1.22 7.12 -19.90
C MET A 108 -2.55 7.82 -20.17
N ARG A 109 -2.74 9.01 -19.61
CA ARG A 109 -3.97 9.78 -19.78
C ARG A 109 -4.18 10.24 -21.22
N SER A 110 -3.11 10.57 -21.93
CA SER A 110 -3.20 10.91 -23.36
C SER A 110 -3.70 9.72 -24.19
N CYS A 111 -3.15 8.51 -23.97
CA CYS A 111 -3.64 7.30 -24.64
C CYS A 111 -5.12 7.01 -24.32
N PHE A 112 -5.54 7.21 -23.06
CA PHE A 112 -6.93 7.04 -22.66
C PHE A 112 -7.85 8.06 -23.34
N LYS A 113 -7.45 9.33 -23.38
CA LYS A 113 -8.21 10.40 -24.05
C LYS A 113 -8.37 10.12 -25.54
N GLU A 114 -7.30 9.74 -26.23
CA GLU A 114 -7.34 9.40 -27.67
C GLU A 114 -8.26 8.20 -27.97
N SER A 115 -8.35 7.27 -27.03
CA SER A 115 -9.17 6.05 -27.17
C SER A 115 -10.55 6.14 -26.48
N ASN A 116 -10.96 7.32 -25.99
CA ASN A 116 -12.19 7.54 -25.24
C ASN A 116 -12.37 6.59 -24.04
N ILE A 117 -11.28 6.31 -23.32
CA ILE A 117 -11.30 5.47 -22.13
C ILE A 117 -11.55 6.35 -20.89
N PRO A 118 -12.55 6.03 -20.05
CA PRO A 118 -12.84 6.79 -18.83
C PRO A 118 -11.62 6.91 -17.91
N SER A 119 -11.15 8.14 -17.72
CA SER A 119 -10.08 8.52 -16.80
C SER A 119 -10.30 9.97 -16.35
N PRO A 120 -9.69 10.41 -15.24
CA PRO A 120 -9.85 11.77 -14.74
C PRO A 120 -9.44 12.83 -15.77
N SER A 121 -10.16 13.95 -15.82
CA SER A 121 -9.67 15.17 -16.48
C SER A 121 -8.38 15.59 -15.81
N TYR A 122 -7.38 15.97 -16.61
CA TYR A 122 -6.02 16.19 -16.10
C TYR A 122 -5.30 17.30 -16.86
N VAL A 123 -4.29 17.85 -16.19
CA VAL A 123 -3.28 18.74 -16.77
C VAL A 123 -1.89 18.34 -16.28
N GLU A 124 -0.89 18.57 -17.12
CA GLU A 124 0.51 18.48 -16.74
C GLU A 124 0.97 19.79 -16.10
N TYR A 125 1.83 19.70 -15.10
CA TYR A 125 2.45 20.84 -14.46
C TYR A 125 3.97 20.63 -14.29
N SER A 126 4.73 21.66 -14.64
CA SER A 126 6.16 21.80 -14.34
C SER A 126 6.40 23.18 -13.70
N SER A 127 7.53 23.34 -13.01
CA SER A 127 7.82 24.54 -12.19
C SER A 127 7.90 25.86 -12.96
N ASP A 128 8.04 25.81 -14.28
CA ASP A 128 8.06 26.95 -15.20
C ASP A 128 6.65 27.37 -15.68
N MET A 129 5.61 26.63 -15.31
CA MET A 129 4.21 26.93 -15.66
C MET A 129 3.49 27.74 -14.57
N ASP A 130 2.54 28.59 -15.00
CA ASP A 130 1.61 29.25 -14.09
C ASP A 130 0.50 28.29 -13.66
N ILE A 131 0.47 27.95 -12.38
CA ILE A 131 -0.44 26.94 -11.82
C ILE A 131 -1.92 27.30 -11.95
N GLU A 132 -2.28 28.58 -11.83
CA GLU A 132 -3.68 29.03 -11.92
C GLU A 132 -4.17 28.95 -13.36
N MET A 133 -3.31 29.28 -14.32
CA MET A 133 -3.60 29.11 -15.73
C MET A 133 -3.66 27.63 -16.12
N SER A 134 -2.78 26.79 -15.59
CA SER A 134 -2.72 25.37 -15.90
C SER A 134 -4.02 24.63 -15.57
N ILE A 135 -4.67 24.95 -14.44
CA ILE A 135 -5.87 24.21 -14.00
C ILE A 135 -7.18 24.76 -14.57
N LYS A 136 -7.15 25.73 -15.51
CA LYS A 136 -8.37 26.26 -16.13
C LYS A 136 -9.15 25.14 -16.80
N GLY A 137 -10.33 24.83 -16.27
CA GLY A 137 -11.21 23.76 -16.77
C GLY A 137 -11.29 22.53 -15.87
N LEU A 138 -10.53 22.48 -14.77
CA LEU A 138 -10.71 21.48 -13.72
C LEU A 138 -11.49 22.07 -12.53
N SER A 139 -12.25 21.23 -11.83
CA SER A 139 -12.98 21.63 -10.62
C SER A 139 -12.44 20.95 -9.37
N PHE A 140 -12.33 21.69 -8.27
CA PHE A 140 -11.97 21.11 -6.97
C PHE A 140 -13.08 20.16 -6.45
N PRO A 141 -12.74 19.11 -5.68
CA PRO A 141 -11.38 18.74 -5.26
C PRO A 141 -10.51 18.17 -6.39
N LEU A 142 -9.22 18.48 -6.35
CA LEU A 142 -8.20 17.97 -7.29
C LEU A 142 -7.27 17.00 -6.57
N VAL A 143 -6.54 16.20 -7.33
CA VAL A 143 -5.44 15.37 -6.85
C VAL A 143 -4.17 15.77 -7.58
N VAL A 144 -3.12 16.06 -6.81
CA VAL A 144 -1.78 16.32 -7.35
C VAL A 144 -0.89 15.09 -7.11
N LYS A 145 -0.19 14.66 -8.16
CA LYS A 145 0.65 13.44 -8.13
C LYS A 145 1.94 13.67 -8.91
N PRO A 146 3.07 13.03 -8.53
CA PRO A 146 4.22 12.94 -9.41
C PRO A 146 3.85 12.11 -10.64
N VAL A 147 4.29 12.51 -11.84
CA VAL A 147 3.91 11.81 -13.08
C VAL A 147 4.44 10.37 -13.17
N ASP A 148 5.52 10.07 -12.45
CA ASP A 148 6.34 8.88 -12.65
C ASP A 148 6.83 8.28 -11.32
N SER A 149 6.01 8.36 -10.27
CA SER A 149 6.28 7.75 -8.96
C SER A 149 5.21 6.73 -8.57
N MET A 150 5.48 5.98 -7.50
CA MET A 150 4.68 4.85 -7.02
C MET A 150 4.49 4.90 -5.49
N GLY A 151 3.57 4.08 -4.97
CA GLY A 151 3.36 3.94 -3.52
C GLY A 151 2.71 5.15 -2.85
N ALA A 152 1.93 5.93 -3.58
CA ALA A 152 1.28 7.16 -3.13
C ALA A 152 2.22 8.27 -2.62
N ARG A 153 3.53 8.19 -2.90
CA ARG A 153 4.48 9.24 -2.51
C ARG A 153 4.18 10.53 -3.27
N GLY A 154 4.04 11.63 -2.52
CA GLY A 154 3.72 12.94 -3.09
C GLY A 154 2.31 13.05 -3.67
N VAL A 155 1.39 12.14 -3.34
CA VAL A 155 0.00 12.14 -3.81
C VAL A 155 -0.91 12.75 -2.75
N VAL A 156 -1.60 13.84 -3.09
CA VAL A 156 -2.44 14.58 -2.13
C VAL A 156 -3.72 15.08 -2.81
N ARG A 157 -4.86 14.94 -2.13
CA ARG A 157 -6.12 15.59 -2.51
C ARG A 157 -6.12 17.02 -1.97
N VAL A 158 -6.37 17.98 -2.84
CA VAL A 158 -6.43 19.40 -2.51
C VAL A 158 -7.82 19.94 -2.81
N ASN A 159 -8.35 20.76 -1.91
CA ASN A 159 -9.71 21.30 -2.00
C ASN A 159 -9.74 22.77 -2.42
N SER A 160 -8.57 23.40 -2.51
CA SER A 160 -8.43 24.81 -2.86
C SER A 160 -7.14 25.09 -3.63
N ILE A 161 -7.08 26.24 -4.31
CA ILE A 161 -5.88 26.70 -5.02
C ILE A 161 -4.68 26.89 -4.08
N ASN A 162 -4.91 27.32 -2.83
CA ASN A 162 -3.85 27.49 -1.85
C ASN A 162 -3.25 26.13 -1.47
N GLU A 163 -4.10 25.15 -1.14
CA GLU A 163 -3.64 23.78 -0.88
C GLU A 163 -2.89 23.18 -2.08
N LEU A 164 -3.32 23.45 -3.31
CA LEU A 164 -2.62 23.01 -4.52
C LEU A 164 -1.22 23.63 -4.61
N LYS A 165 -1.09 24.95 -4.42
CA LYS A 165 0.20 25.66 -4.42
C LYS A 165 1.15 25.12 -3.35
N ASP A 166 0.64 24.80 -2.17
CA ASP A 166 1.42 24.27 -1.07
C ASP A 166 1.93 22.83 -1.33
N ASN A 167 1.17 22.03 -2.08
CA ASN A 167 1.45 20.61 -2.28
C ASN A 167 2.12 20.25 -3.61
N VAL A 168 2.00 21.07 -4.66
CA VAL A 168 2.53 20.73 -5.99
C VAL A 168 4.05 20.55 -6.00
N PHE A 169 4.77 21.37 -5.24
CA PHE A 169 6.21 21.24 -5.10
C PHE A 169 6.61 19.94 -4.39
N ASN A 170 5.80 19.47 -3.44
CA ASN A 170 6.02 18.19 -2.80
C ASN A 170 5.86 17.04 -3.80
N ALA A 171 4.83 17.06 -4.64
CA ALA A 171 4.65 16.07 -5.71
C ALA A 171 5.85 16.07 -6.69
N ILE A 172 6.32 17.24 -7.11
CA ILE A 172 7.48 17.38 -8.01
C ILE A 172 8.75 16.77 -7.39
N LYS A 173 9.00 16.95 -6.08
CA LYS A 173 10.17 16.37 -5.39
C LYS A 173 10.22 14.84 -5.48
N PHE A 174 9.07 14.18 -5.60
CA PHE A 174 8.99 12.73 -5.74
C PHE A 174 8.95 12.25 -7.21
N SER A 175 8.96 13.17 -8.18
CA SER A 175 9.05 12.86 -9.61
C SER A 175 10.50 12.78 -10.06
N ARG A 176 10.84 11.78 -10.88
CA ARG A 176 12.19 11.66 -11.45
C ARG A 176 12.40 12.63 -12.61
N THR A 177 11.30 13.14 -13.18
CA THR A 177 11.30 14.10 -14.29
C THR A 177 10.91 15.51 -13.86
N SER A 178 10.76 15.74 -12.55
CA SER A 178 10.33 17.02 -11.96
C SER A 178 9.00 17.55 -12.51
N ARG A 179 8.05 16.64 -12.79
CA ARG A 179 6.73 16.96 -13.32
C ARG A 179 5.63 16.41 -12.43
N ALA A 180 4.50 17.10 -12.39
CA ALA A 180 3.29 16.66 -11.71
C ALA A 180 2.14 16.53 -12.69
N ILE A 181 1.21 15.62 -12.38
CA ILE A 181 -0.13 15.59 -12.96
C ILE A 181 -1.10 16.16 -11.91
N ILE A 182 -1.96 17.07 -12.34
CA ILE A 182 -3.07 17.59 -11.55
C ILE A 182 -4.34 17.09 -12.22
N GLU A 183 -5.18 16.36 -11.49
CA GLU A 183 -6.38 15.74 -12.04
C GLU A 183 -7.59 15.88 -11.13
N GLU A 184 -8.78 15.75 -11.70
CA GLU A 184 -10.02 15.76 -10.91
C GLU A 184 -10.07 14.57 -9.96
N TYR A 185 -10.49 14.82 -8.72
CA TYR A 185 -10.70 13.75 -7.76
C TYR A 185 -11.93 12.94 -8.13
N ILE A 186 -11.76 11.62 -8.24
CA ILE A 186 -12.85 10.68 -8.50
C ILE A 186 -13.25 10.02 -7.19
N ASP A 187 -14.48 10.29 -6.76
CA ASP A 187 -15.06 9.67 -5.59
C ASP A 187 -15.64 8.29 -5.90
N GLY A 188 -15.66 7.42 -4.89
CA GLY A 188 -16.20 6.06 -4.99
C GLY A 188 -15.22 4.96 -4.56
N PRO A 189 -15.73 3.73 -4.41
CA PRO A 189 -14.92 2.57 -4.03
C PRO A 189 -13.82 2.30 -5.05
N GLU A 190 -12.70 1.79 -4.55
CA GLU A 190 -11.49 1.54 -5.33
C GLU A 190 -11.15 0.05 -5.34
N PHE A 191 -10.66 -0.41 -6.49
CA PHE A 191 -10.39 -1.80 -6.76
C PHE A 191 -9.02 -1.97 -7.39
N SER A 192 -8.35 -3.08 -7.08
CA SER A 192 -7.16 -3.52 -7.80
C SER A 192 -7.47 -4.78 -8.61
N LEU A 193 -7.04 -4.78 -9.87
CA LEU A 193 -7.13 -5.92 -10.77
C LEU A 193 -5.74 -6.35 -11.20
N ASP A 194 -5.52 -7.67 -11.32
CA ASP A 194 -4.35 -8.24 -11.99
C ASP A 194 -4.81 -8.98 -13.25
N ALA A 195 -4.06 -8.81 -14.33
CA ALA A 195 -4.27 -9.49 -15.60
C ALA A 195 -2.98 -10.03 -16.21
N LEU A 196 -3.12 -11.14 -16.92
CA LEU A 196 -2.15 -11.62 -17.89
C LEU A 196 -2.67 -11.34 -19.30
N ILE A 197 -1.79 -10.85 -20.17
CA ILE A 197 -2.12 -10.57 -21.56
C ILE A 197 -1.38 -11.58 -22.42
N ILE A 198 -2.14 -12.42 -23.11
CA ILE A 198 -1.63 -13.56 -23.88
C ILE A 198 -2.17 -13.44 -25.30
N ASN A 199 -1.29 -13.29 -26.28
CA ASN A 199 -1.67 -13.15 -27.69
C ASN A 199 -2.72 -12.04 -27.93
N GLY A 200 -2.62 -10.91 -27.19
CA GLY A 200 -3.56 -9.79 -27.26
C GLY A 200 -4.85 -9.95 -26.45
N GLU A 201 -5.09 -11.12 -25.85
CA GLU A 201 -6.26 -11.38 -25.00
C GLU A 201 -5.98 -11.10 -23.53
N VAL A 202 -6.92 -10.45 -22.86
CA VAL A 202 -6.80 -10.03 -21.46
C VAL A 202 -7.46 -11.05 -20.54
N HIS A 203 -6.67 -11.72 -19.71
CA HIS A 203 -7.14 -12.69 -18.72
C HIS A 203 -7.10 -12.08 -17.33
N ILE A 204 -8.26 -11.76 -16.76
CA ILE A 204 -8.38 -11.25 -15.39
C ILE A 204 -8.20 -12.39 -14.39
N LEU A 205 -7.29 -12.20 -13.44
CA LEU A 205 -6.97 -13.20 -12.41
C LEU A 205 -7.31 -12.68 -11.02
N GLY A 206 -6.79 -11.52 -10.64
CA GLY A 206 -7.08 -10.90 -9.35
C GLY A 206 -8.10 -9.77 -9.48
N PHE A 207 -9.03 -9.66 -8.53
CA PHE A 207 -9.95 -8.53 -8.38
C PHE A 207 -10.24 -8.32 -6.89
N ALA A 208 -9.67 -7.26 -6.30
CA ALA A 208 -9.73 -6.97 -4.88
C ALA A 208 -10.41 -5.63 -4.59
N ASP A 209 -11.11 -5.57 -3.44
CA ASP A 209 -11.66 -4.32 -2.89
C ASP A 209 -10.58 -3.66 -2.03
N ARG A 210 -10.14 -2.45 -2.40
CA ARG A 210 -9.11 -1.70 -1.66
C ARG A 210 -9.71 -0.93 -0.49
N ILE A 211 -8.92 -0.75 0.56
CA ILE A 211 -9.25 0.04 1.73
C ILE A 211 -8.29 1.23 1.75
N ILE A 212 -8.76 2.36 1.22
CA ILE A 212 -7.99 3.61 1.14
C ILE A 212 -8.47 4.55 2.25
N GLU A 213 -7.55 5.02 3.08
CA GLU A 213 -7.81 5.79 4.29
C GLU A 213 -6.90 7.03 4.38
N PHE A 214 -7.20 7.87 5.37
CA PHE A 214 -6.43 9.06 5.78
C PHE A 214 -6.41 10.21 4.75
N PRO A 215 -7.58 10.73 4.31
CA PRO A 215 -7.62 11.95 3.51
C PRO A 215 -6.91 13.10 4.24
N PRO A 216 -6.16 13.97 3.54
CA PRO A 216 -6.10 14.11 2.08
C PRO A 216 -5.17 13.12 1.36
N TYR A 217 -4.53 12.21 2.08
CA TYR A 217 -3.67 11.18 1.52
C TYR A 217 -4.49 9.95 1.07
N PHE A 218 -3.82 9.04 0.35
CA PHE A 218 -4.42 7.85 -0.23
C PHE A 218 -3.67 6.61 0.26
N VAL A 219 -3.74 6.36 1.56
CA VAL A 219 -3.01 5.25 2.20
C VAL A 219 -3.85 3.98 2.11
N GLU A 220 -3.30 2.96 1.46
CA GLU A 220 -3.91 1.63 1.39
C GLU A 220 -3.68 0.88 2.69
N MET A 221 -4.71 0.81 3.52
CA MET A 221 -4.71 0.05 4.78
C MET A 221 -4.94 -1.45 4.56
N GLY A 222 -5.28 -1.84 3.34
CA GLY A 222 -5.20 -3.18 2.81
C GLY A 222 -6.33 -3.48 1.83
N HIS A 223 -6.63 -4.74 1.60
CA HIS A 223 -7.69 -5.14 0.66
C HIS A 223 -8.36 -6.47 1.03
N ASN A 224 -9.44 -6.77 0.30
CA ASN A 224 -10.19 -8.02 0.44
C ASN A 224 -10.39 -8.66 -0.93
N ILE A 225 -10.10 -9.96 -1.05
CA ILE A 225 -10.17 -10.70 -2.32
C ILE A 225 -10.90 -12.05 -2.13
N PRO A 226 -11.76 -12.50 -3.08
CA PRO A 226 -12.23 -11.80 -4.29
C PRO A 226 -13.04 -10.53 -3.98
N THR A 227 -13.40 -9.71 -4.96
CA THR A 227 -14.34 -8.59 -4.78
C THR A 227 -15.75 -9.07 -4.36
N ASN A 228 -16.53 -8.23 -3.70
CA ASN A 228 -17.94 -8.49 -3.33
C ASN A 228 -18.94 -7.52 -3.99
N ILE A 229 -18.56 -6.87 -5.09
CA ILE A 229 -19.46 -6.01 -5.87
C ILE A 229 -20.44 -6.83 -6.71
N SER A 230 -21.40 -6.15 -7.34
CA SER A 230 -22.34 -6.79 -8.25
C SER A 230 -21.62 -7.35 -9.48
N GLU A 231 -22.17 -8.41 -10.09
CA GLU A 231 -21.60 -8.97 -11.32
C GLU A 231 -21.72 -7.99 -12.51
N GLU A 232 -22.64 -7.03 -12.46
CA GLU A 232 -22.74 -5.94 -13.45
C GLU A 232 -21.58 -4.96 -13.33
N ASP A 233 -21.31 -4.46 -12.12
CA ASP A 233 -20.18 -3.56 -11.86
C ASP A 233 -18.84 -4.24 -12.15
N LYS A 234 -18.73 -5.52 -11.78
CA LYS A 234 -17.54 -6.32 -12.06
C LYS A 234 -17.28 -6.42 -13.57
N LYS A 235 -18.30 -6.67 -14.38
CA LYS A 235 -18.17 -6.73 -15.84
C LYS A 235 -17.80 -5.37 -16.42
N SER A 236 -18.44 -4.29 -15.98
CA SER A 236 -18.16 -2.94 -16.49
C SER A 236 -16.73 -2.49 -16.14
N ILE A 237 -16.25 -2.77 -14.94
CA ILE A 237 -14.86 -2.49 -14.53
C ILE A 237 -13.87 -3.31 -15.37
N ILE A 238 -14.11 -4.61 -15.56
CA ILE A 238 -13.25 -5.48 -16.38
C ILE A 238 -13.21 -4.98 -17.83
N GLU A 239 -14.34 -4.54 -18.38
CA GLU A 239 -14.40 -4.02 -19.74
C GLU A 239 -13.57 -2.76 -19.91
N VAL A 240 -13.75 -1.77 -19.02
CA VAL A 240 -12.98 -0.51 -19.06
C VAL A 240 -11.49 -0.78 -18.86
N PHE A 241 -11.13 -1.64 -17.91
CA PHE A 241 -9.74 -2.02 -17.66
C PHE A 241 -9.11 -2.70 -18.88
N SER A 242 -9.82 -3.65 -19.51
CA SER A 242 -9.33 -4.36 -20.71
C SER A 242 -9.14 -3.42 -21.89
N LYS A 243 -10.06 -2.46 -22.09
CA LYS A 243 -9.92 -1.41 -23.11
C LYS A 243 -8.74 -0.48 -22.82
N GLY A 244 -8.52 -0.13 -21.54
CA GLY A 244 -7.36 0.64 -21.10
C GLY A 244 -6.02 -0.06 -21.34
N ILE A 245 -5.92 -1.36 -21.07
CA ILE A 245 -4.73 -2.16 -21.41
C ILE A 245 -4.43 -2.06 -22.91
N LYS A 246 -5.45 -2.27 -23.75
CA LYS A 246 -5.32 -2.23 -25.21
C LYS A 246 -4.93 -0.83 -25.72
N SER A 247 -5.48 0.25 -25.18
CA SER A 247 -5.15 1.62 -25.61
C SER A 247 -3.72 2.04 -25.25
N LEU A 248 -3.12 1.44 -24.22
CA LEU A 248 -1.70 1.64 -23.90
C LEU A 248 -0.77 0.86 -24.83
N GLY A 249 -1.31 -0.01 -25.69
CA GLY A 249 -0.55 -0.88 -26.59
C GLY A 249 0.02 -2.12 -25.90
N ILE A 250 -0.57 -2.55 -24.78
CA ILE A 250 -0.16 -3.75 -24.05
C ILE A 250 -0.84 -4.97 -24.68
N ASP A 251 -0.10 -5.72 -25.50
CA ASP A 251 -0.55 -6.91 -26.21
C ASP A 251 0.08 -8.22 -25.67
N TYR A 252 1.06 -8.10 -24.78
CA TYR A 252 1.77 -9.22 -24.16
C TYR A 252 2.31 -8.84 -22.78
N GLY A 253 2.21 -9.75 -21.81
CA GLY A 253 2.82 -9.60 -20.48
C GLY A 253 1.81 -9.48 -19.35
N CYS A 254 2.08 -8.61 -18.37
CA CYS A 254 1.27 -8.47 -17.16
C CYS A 254 0.72 -7.04 -17.04
N ALA A 255 -0.46 -6.88 -16.44
CA ALA A 255 -0.98 -5.58 -16.07
C ALA A 255 -1.66 -5.59 -14.70
N LYS A 256 -1.46 -4.52 -13.93
CA LYS A 256 -2.28 -4.15 -12.78
C LYS A 256 -3.13 -2.95 -13.14
N GLY A 257 -4.40 -2.96 -12.75
CA GLY A 257 -5.28 -1.79 -12.80
C GLY A 257 -5.68 -1.33 -11.41
N ASP A 258 -5.65 -0.02 -11.18
CA ASP A 258 -6.30 0.64 -10.05
C ASP A 258 -7.53 1.38 -10.59
N MET A 259 -8.71 0.88 -10.21
CA MET A 259 -10.00 1.26 -10.77
C MET A 259 -10.87 1.93 -9.71
N LYS A 260 -11.56 3.01 -10.07
CA LYS A 260 -12.62 3.61 -9.27
C LYS A 260 -13.98 3.27 -9.88
N LEU A 261 -14.99 3.07 -9.05
CA LEU A 261 -16.39 3.05 -9.50
C LEU A 261 -17.06 4.33 -9.02
N SER A 262 -17.19 5.31 -9.91
CA SER A 262 -17.89 6.56 -9.64
C SER A 262 -19.40 6.40 -9.83
N GLU A 263 -20.18 7.41 -9.44
CA GLU A 263 -21.61 7.48 -9.75
C GLU A 263 -21.90 7.41 -11.27
N ASN A 264 -20.94 7.83 -12.10
CA ASN A 264 -21.04 7.80 -13.56
C ASN A 264 -20.42 6.52 -14.19
N GLY A 265 -20.02 5.56 -13.36
CA GLY A 265 -19.43 4.29 -13.79
C GLY A 265 -17.92 4.19 -13.56
N PRO A 266 -17.28 3.13 -14.10
CA PRO A 266 -15.87 2.83 -13.86
C PRO A 266 -14.93 3.87 -14.48
N VAL A 267 -13.90 4.25 -13.72
CA VAL A 267 -12.85 5.19 -14.13
C VAL A 267 -11.49 4.58 -13.83
N ILE A 268 -10.57 4.64 -14.80
CA ILE A 268 -9.20 4.17 -14.61
C ILE A 268 -8.41 5.20 -13.80
N GLY A 269 -7.98 4.83 -12.60
CA GLY A 269 -6.99 5.58 -11.84
C GLY A 269 -5.60 5.37 -12.42
N GLU A 270 -5.15 4.13 -12.52
CA GLU A 270 -3.80 3.80 -13.03
C GLU A 270 -3.76 2.40 -13.65
N ILE A 271 -2.93 2.21 -14.69
CA ILE A 271 -2.55 0.88 -15.19
C ILE A 271 -1.03 0.79 -15.20
N ALA A 272 -0.48 -0.22 -14.54
CA ALA A 272 0.95 -0.51 -14.56
C ALA A 272 1.21 -1.82 -15.31
N ALA A 273 2.20 -1.83 -16.22
CA ALA A 273 2.57 -2.99 -17.02
C ALA A 273 3.41 -4.04 -16.24
N ARG A 274 2.92 -4.45 -15.08
CA ARG A 274 3.54 -5.41 -14.15
C ARG A 274 2.51 -5.92 -13.14
N LEU A 275 2.73 -7.10 -12.57
CA LEU A 275 1.88 -7.67 -11.52
C LEU A 275 1.90 -6.82 -10.24
N SER A 276 0.77 -6.79 -9.53
CA SER A 276 0.61 -6.03 -8.29
C SER A 276 1.67 -6.32 -7.22
N GLY A 277 2.12 -5.24 -6.59
CA GLY A 277 2.77 -5.28 -5.28
C GLY A 277 1.71 -5.36 -4.17
N GLY A 278 2.00 -4.78 -3.00
CA GLY A 278 0.99 -4.62 -1.95
C GLY A 278 0.38 -5.95 -1.49
N TYR A 279 1.17 -7.01 -1.47
CA TYR A 279 0.77 -8.37 -1.10
C TYR A 279 -0.35 -9.02 -1.92
N MET A 280 -0.75 -8.47 -3.06
CA MET A 280 -1.83 -9.05 -3.86
C MET A 280 -1.38 -10.25 -4.69
N SER A 281 -0.58 -10.03 -5.75
CA SER A 281 -0.24 -11.08 -6.72
C SER A 281 0.61 -12.21 -6.13
N GLY A 282 1.47 -11.88 -5.16
CA GLY A 282 2.36 -12.84 -4.51
C GLY A 282 1.76 -13.57 -3.31
N TRP A 283 0.62 -13.13 -2.78
CA TRP A 283 0.06 -13.67 -1.53
C TRP A 283 -1.46 -13.79 -1.53
N THR A 284 -2.22 -12.69 -1.37
CA THR A 284 -3.67 -12.80 -1.12
C THR A 284 -4.40 -13.46 -2.28
N PHE A 285 -3.99 -13.20 -3.53
CA PHE A 285 -4.60 -13.85 -4.68
C PHE A 285 -4.31 -15.37 -4.68
N PRO A 286 -3.05 -15.84 -4.65
CA PRO A 286 -2.75 -17.27 -4.49
C PRO A 286 -3.46 -17.94 -3.30
N TYR A 287 -3.58 -17.24 -2.17
CA TYR A 287 -4.29 -17.78 -1.00
C TYR A 287 -5.79 -17.92 -1.23
N SER A 288 -6.39 -17.00 -1.98
CA SER A 288 -7.81 -17.02 -2.31
C SER A 288 -8.15 -18.03 -3.41
N SER A 289 -7.38 -18.04 -4.49
CA SER A 289 -7.69 -18.79 -5.72
C SER A 289 -6.92 -20.11 -5.87
N GLY A 290 -5.83 -20.29 -5.14
CA GLY A 290 -4.88 -21.39 -5.37
C GLY A 290 -4.02 -21.22 -6.61
N ILE A 291 -4.19 -20.13 -7.37
CA ILE A 291 -3.46 -19.87 -8.60
C ILE A 291 -2.18 -19.10 -8.28
N ASP A 292 -1.06 -19.62 -8.80
CA ASP A 292 0.24 -18.97 -8.71
C ASP A 292 0.43 -17.94 -9.84
N LEU A 293 -0.08 -16.74 -9.64
CA LEU A 293 -0.01 -15.66 -10.62
C LEU A 293 1.43 -15.27 -10.99
N ILE A 294 2.35 -15.36 -10.03
CA ILE A 294 3.77 -15.08 -10.24
C ILE A 294 4.38 -16.07 -11.22
N LYS A 295 4.05 -17.37 -11.10
CA LYS A 295 4.46 -18.39 -12.07
C LYS A 295 3.99 -18.02 -13.48
N GLY A 296 2.74 -17.59 -13.66
CA GLY A 296 2.23 -17.16 -14.96
C GLY A 296 2.99 -15.97 -15.55
N GLY A 297 3.30 -14.97 -14.72
CA GLY A 297 4.13 -13.83 -15.14
C GLY A 297 5.56 -14.25 -15.55
N ILE A 298 6.17 -15.18 -14.82
CA ILE A 298 7.48 -15.75 -15.18
C ILE A 298 7.41 -16.52 -16.50
N GLN A 299 6.38 -17.37 -16.69
CA GLN A 299 6.17 -18.11 -17.94
C GLN A 299 6.10 -17.16 -19.15
N LEU A 300 5.34 -16.07 -19.05
CA LEU A 300 5.29 -15.05 -20.11
C LEU A 300 6.65 -14.39 -20.36
N SER A 301 7.39 -14.04 -19.31
CA SER A 301 8.72 -13.44 -19.47
C SER A 301 9.73 -14.35 -20.17
N LEU A 302 9.49 -15.67 -20.16
CA LEU A 302 10.30 -16.70 -20.80
C LEU A 302 9.76 -17.13 -22.17
N GLY A 303 8.63 -16.57 -22.63
CA GLY A 303 7.97 -16.98 -23.87
C GLY A 303 7.35 -18.39 -23.79
N GLN A 304 7.00 -18.86 -22.59
CA GLN A 304 6.40 -20.17 -22.35
C GLN A 304 4.87 -20.08 -22.31
N ASP A 305 4.21 -21.23 -22.51
CA ASP A 305 2.77 -21.36 -22.32
C ASP A 305 2.37 -21.13 -20.85
N VAL A 306 1.27 -20.40 -20.66
CA VAL A 306 0.74 -20.05 -19.34
C VAL A 306 -0.20 -21.15 -18.84
N THR A 307 0.36 -22.12 -18.13
CA THR A 307 -0.37 -23.29 -17.65
C THR A 307 -1.27 -23.01 -16.44
N ILE A 308 -1.16 -21.83 -15.83
CA ILE A 308 -1.88 -21.49 -14.58
C ILE A 308 -3.36 -21.15 -14.81
N LEU A 309 -3.79 -21.05 -16.06
CA LEU A 309 -5.17 -20.81 -16.45
C LEU A 309 -6.00 -22.11 -16.49
N GLU A 310 -5.34 -23.26 -16.30
CA GLU A 310 -5.94 -24.59 -16.35
C GLU A 310 -6.15 -25.13 -14.93
N GLY A 311 -7.33 -25.68 -14.63
CA GLY A 311 -7.64 -26.38 -13.37
C GLY A 311 -8.73 -25.74 -12.51
N ASP A 312 -9.00 -26.38 -11.37
CA ASP A 312 -10.00 -25.92 -10.40
C ASP A 312 -9.43 -24.83 -9.49
N ASN A 313 -10.16 -23.72 -9.37
CA ASN A 313 -9.81 -22.64 -8.46
C ASN A 313 -10.28 -22.96 -7.03
N LEU A 314 -9.45 -22.65 -6.04
CA LEU A 314 -9.92 -22.58 -4.66
C LEU A 314 -11.01 -21.49 -4.55
N SER A 315 -12.03 -21.79 -3.76
CA SER A 315 -13.06 -20.81 -3.39
C SER A 315 -12.80 -20.36 -1.94
N MET A 316 -11.67 -19.70 -1.74
CA MET A 316 -11.27 -19.13 -0.45
C MET A 316 -11.28 -17.61 -0.52
N PHE A 317 -11.33 -16.98 0.65
CA PHE A 317 -11.26 -15.53 0.80
C PHE A 317 -9.97 -15.17 1.51
N SER A 318 -9.32 -14.09 1.09
CA SER A 318 -8.13 -13.56 1.74
C SER A 318 -8.29 -12.06 1.98
N SER A 319 -7.71 -11.60 3.09
CA SER A 319 -7.72 -10.19 3.48
C SER A 319 -6.32 -9.78 3.92
N GLU A 320 -5.96 -8.56 3.59
CA GLU A 320 -4.73 -7.91 4.05
C GLU A 320 -5.09 -6.71 4.92
N ARG A 321 -4.36 -6.50 6.01
CA ARG A 321 -4.48 -5.33 6.88
C ARG A 321 -3.11 -4.82 7.26
N SER A 322 -2.93 -3.51 7.18
CA SER A 322 -1.69 -2.84 7.50
C SER A 322 -1.56 -2.59 9.01
N VAL A 323 -0.32 -2.59 9.47
CA VAL A 323 0.09 -2.17 10.82
C VAL A 323 0.67 -0.77 10.70
N ILE A 324 0.22 0.15 11.55
CA ILE A 324 0.65 1.56 11.56
C ILE A 324 1.03 1.99 12.97
N SER A 325 1.77 3.10 13.06
CA SER A 325 2.13 3.73 14.31
C SER A 325 1.81 5.22 14.28
N ILE A 326 1.64 5.81 15.45
CA ILE A 326 1.70 7.27 15.60
C ILE A 326 3.18 7.71 15.52
N PRO A 327 3.49 9.00 15.29
CA PRO A 327 4.87 9.45 15.19
C PRO A 327 5.67 9.20 16.47
N GLY A 328 6.90 8.72 16.33
CA GLY A 328 7.81 8.49 17.47
C GLY A 328 8.97 7.57 17.13
N TYR A 329 9.62 7.03 18.17
CA TYR A 329 10.70 6.04 18.07
C TYR A 329 10.28 4.76 18.76
N ILE A 330 10.50 3.61 18.13
CA ILE A 330 10.04 2.33 18.65
C ILE A 330 10.90 1.91 19.86
N LYS A 331 10.25 1.76 21.02
CA LYS A 331 10.84 1.19 22.25
C LYS A 331 10.72 -0.33 22.27
N SER A 332 9.57 -0.87 21.88
CA SER A 332 9.36 -2.32 21.79
C SER A 332 8.25 -2.68 20.79
N ILE A 333 8.31 -3.91 20.28
CA ILE A 333 7.28 -4.49 19.42
C ILE A 333 6.86 -5.82 20.04
N GLU A 334 5.56 -5.97 20.30
CA GLU A 334 4.99 -7.20 20.83
C GLU A 334 4.00 -7.79 19.81
N GLN A 335 4.14 -9.10 19.61
CA GLN A 335 3.33 -9.87 18.69
C GLN A 335 2.80 -11.13 19.40
N PRO A 336 1.66 -11.69 18.97
CA PRO A 336 1.17 -12.95 19.50
C PRO A 336 2.21 -14.07 19.35
N LYS A 337 2.44 -14.85 20.42
CA LYS A 337 3.36 -16.01 20.38
C LYS A 337 2.94 -17.07 19.36
N LYS A 338 1.64 -17.14 19.04
CA LYS A 338 1.08 -18.06 18.05
C LYS A 338 -0.05 -17.38 17.30
N ASN A 339 0.07 -17.39 15.99
CA ASN A 339 -0.98 -16.91 15.10
C ASN A 339 -2.14 -17.91 15.01
N SER A 340 -3.35 -17.39 14.75
CA SER A 340 -4.48 -18.23 14.34
C SER A 340 -4.11 -19.00 13.07
N LYS A 341 -4.69 -20.18 12.87
CA LYS A 341 -4.55 -20.97 11.63
C LYS A 341 -5.01 -20.21 10.37
N ASP A 342 -5.82 -19.18 10.55
CA ASP A 342 -6.36 -18.35 9.48
C ASP A 342 -5.40 -17.21 9.10
N ILE A 343 -4.28 -17.03 9.81
CA ILE A 343 -3.23 -16.06 9.46
C ILE A 343 -2.16 -16.76 8.64
N MET A 344 -1.96 -16.27 7.41
CA MET A 344 -0.98 -16.80 6.48
C MET A 344 0.38 -16.13 6.66
N ASN A 345 0.40 -14.82 6.89
CA ASN A 345 1.64 -14.06 7.08
C ASN A 345 1.45 -12.90 8.05
N THR A 346 2.52 -12.62 8.79
CA THR A 346 2.69 -11.41 9.59
C THR A 346 4.02 -10.79 9.17
N TYR A 347 3.97 -9.61 8.57
CA TYR A 347 5.14 -8.82 8.19
C TYR A 347 5.23 -7.62 9.10
N ILE A 348 6.36 -7.46 9.77
CA ILE A 348 6.73 -6.26 10.51
C ILE A 348 8.03 -5.77 9.91
N ASN A 349 7.96 -4.59 9.32
CA ASN A 349 9.02 -4.00 8.49
C ASN A 349 9.77 -2.88 9.24
N VAL A 350 9.61 -2.83 10.55
CA VAL A 350 10.24 -1.88 11.47
C VAL A 350 10.85 -2.64 12.63
N GLU A 351 11.89 -2.08 13.21
CA GLU A 351 12.65 -2.65 14.33
C GLU A 351 12.69 -1.69 15.52
N VAL A 352 13.16 -2.19 16.66
CA VAL A 352 13.38 -1.34 17.85
C VAL A 352 14.43 -0.29 17.53
N GLY A 353 14.15 0.96 17.90
CA GLY A 353 14.97 2.13 17.60
C GLY A 353 14.59 2.85 16.31
N ASP A 354 13.78 2.25 15.43
CA ASP A 354 13.34 2.91 14.21
C ASP A 354 12.45 4.11 14.51
N LYS A 355 12.59 5.15 13.69
CA LYS A 355 11.65 6.26 13.62
C LYS A 355 10.42 5.85 12.82
N VAL A 356 9.24 6.07 13.38
CA VAL A 356 7.94 5.84 12.74
C VAL A 356 7.13 7.12 12.65
N ASN A 357 6.22 7.17 11.68
CA ASN A 357 5.31 8.28 11.43
C ASN A 357 3.89 7.75 11.30
N PHE A 358 2.90 8.62 11.50
CA PHE A 358 1.56 8.35 11.00
C PHE A 358 1.61 8.35 9.47
N PRO A 359 1.13 7.29 8.79
CA PRO A 359 1.40 7.12 7.37
C PRO A 359 0.66 8.16 6.54
N ILE A 360 1.39 8.80 5.63
CA ILE A 360 0.85 9.66 4.57
C ILE A 360 1.03 9.02 3.19
N ASN A 361 1.67 7.86 3.12
CA ASN A 361 1.86 7.06 1.92
C ASN A 361 2.03 5.57 2.27
N ASN A 362 2.12 4.71 1.25
CA ASN A 362 2.13 3.26 1.45
C ASN A 362 3.44 2.69 1.98
N VAL A 363 4.55 3.45 1.96
CA VAL A 363 5.86 2.95 2.41
C VAL A 363 6.15 3.25 3.89
N GLU A 364 5.35 4.10 4.53
CA GLU A 364 5.48 4.46 5.95
C GLU A 364 4.73 3.50 6.90
N LYS A 365 4.03 2.52 6.34
CA LYS A 365 3.32 1.49 7.12
C LYS A 365 4.34 0.59 7.82
N CYS A 366 4.10 0.28 9.09
CA CYS A 366 5.01 -0.54 9.91
C CYS A 366 4.98 -2.03 9.54
N GLY A 367 3.97 -2.49 8.82
CA GLY A 367 3.81 -3.90 8.50
C GLY A 367 2.47 -4.24 7.89
N ASN A 368 2.24 -5.53 7.63
CA ASN A 368 1.01 -6.05 7.03
C ASN A 368 0.73 -7.46 7.52
N ILE A 369 -0.54 -7.79 7.70
CA ILE A 369 -1.01 -9.13 8.07
C ILE A 369 -1.93 -9.63 6.98
N ILE A 370 -1.73 -10.90 6.61
CA ILE A 370 -2.52 -11.58 5.60
C ILE A 370 -3.25 -12.75 6.23
N SER A 371 -4.55 -12.81 6.01
CA SER A 371 -5.41 -13.91 6.46
C SER A 371 -6.04 -14.66 5.29
N ARG A 372 -6.58 -15.84 5.60
CA ARG A 372 -7.40 -16.63 4.69
C ARG A 372 -8.50 -17.38 5.46
N SER A 373 -9.72 -17.41 4.90
CA SER A 373 -10.84 -18.19 5.42
C SER A 373 -11.70 -18.75 4.27
N LYS A 374 -12.63 -19.65 4.61
CA LYS A 374 -13.66 -20.17 3.69
C LYS A 374 -14.76 -19.16 3.37
N ASP A 375 -14.84 -18.09 4.14
CA ASP A 375 -15.81 -17.00 3.96
C ASP A 375 -15.15 -15.63 4.14
N ARG A 376 -15.68 -14.62 3.43
CA ARG A 376 -15.15 -13.24 3.44
C ARG A 376 -15.05 -12.67 4.85
N LYS A 377 -16.09 -12.84 5.67
CA LYS A 377 -16.18 -12.25 7.00
C LYS A 377 -15.14 -12.84 7.93
N GLY A 378 -14.88 -14.15 7.84
CA GLY A 378 -13.84 -14.85 8.58
C GLY A 378 -12.45 -14.32 8.25
N ALA A 379 -12.13 -14.15 6.96
CA ALA A 379 -10.83 -13.62 6.53
C ALA A 379 -10.62 -12.18 7.06
N ILE A 380 -11.60 -11.30 6.87
CA ILE A 380 -11.57 -9.93 7.38
C ILE A 380 -11.34 -9.92 8.89
N LYS A 381 -12.17 -10.65 9.65
CA LYS A 381 -12.10 -10.69 11.11
C LYS A 381 -10.75 -11.21 11.60
N ALA A 382 -10.19 -12.23 10.95
CA ALA A 382 -8.89 -12.77 11.32
C ALA A 382 -7.77 -11.73 11.15
N ALA A 383 -7.72 -11.03 10.01
CA ALA A 383 -6.71 -9.99 9.76
C ALA A 383 -6.87 -8.81 10.72
N GLU A 384 -8.09 -8.32 10.92
CA GLU A 384 -8.37 -7.23 11.87
C GLU A 384 -7.96 -7.60 13.31
N GLN A 385 -8.33 -8.80 13.76
CA GLN A 385 -7.97 -9.28 15.09
C GLN A 385 -6.45 -9.35 15.26
N ALA A 386 -5.75 -9.92 14.29
CA ALA A 386 -4.31 -10.04 14.35
C ALA A 386 -3.62 -8.66 14.38
N VAL A 387 -4.08 -7.67 13.61
CA VAL A 387 -3.54 -6.29 13.69
C VAL A 387 -3.80 -5.67 15.05
N SER A 388 -4.99 -5.88 15.61
CA SER A 388 -5.35 -5.37 16.94
C SER A 388 -4.48 -5.94 18.06
N ASP A 389 -3.83 -7.10 17.82
CA ASP A 389 -2.96 -7.78 18.75
C ASP A 389 -1.47 -7.41 18.64
N ILE A 390 -1.08 -6.65 17.61
CA ILE A 390 0.29 -6.13 17.49
C ILE A 390 0.43 -4.83 18.26
N LEU A 391 1.33 -4.80 19.24
CA LEU A 391 1.64 -3.59 19.98
C LEU A 391 3.00 -3.03 19.53
N ILE A 392 2.98 -1.78 19.05
CA ILE A 392 4.18 -0.96 18.86
C ILE A 392 4.19 0.06 20.00
N ARG A 393 5.17 -0.04 20.90
CA ARG A 393 5.36 0.88 22.02
C ARG A 393 6.43 1.89 21.64
N LEU A 394 6.19 3.17 21.94
CA LEU A 394 7.10 4.25 21.62
C LEU A 394 7.93 4.65 22.84
N GLU A 395 9.12 5.20 22.60
CA GLU A 395 9.91 5.85 23.65
C GLU A 395 9.13 7.05 24.22
N PRO A 396 9.02 7.22 25.55
CA PRO A 396 8.37 8.39 26.14
C PRO A 396 9.17 9.67 25.92
N ASN A 397 8.55 10.83 26.18
CA ASN A 397 9.19 12.16 26.18
C ASN A 397 9.82 12.52 24.82
N LYS A 398 9.11 12.22 23.73
CA LYS A 398 9.49 12.55 22.36
C LYS A 398 8.56 13.63 21.81
N TRP A 399 9.18 14.73 21.39
CA TRP A 399 8.50 15.88 20.81
C TRP A 399 7.52 15.51 19.69
N GLU A 400 7.90 14.61 18.77
CA GLU A 400 7.02 14.23 17.67
C GLU A 400 5.74 13.52 18.14
N THR A 401 5.82 12.73 19.21
CA THR A 401 4.68 12.03 19.79
C THR A 401 3.82 12.99 20.61
N ASP A 402 4.44 13.84 21.45
CA ASP A 402 3.71 14.89 22.20
C ASP A 402 2.94 15.81 21.26
N LYS A 403 3.59 16.24 20.18
CA LYS A 403 2.95 17.07 19.17
C LYS A 403 1.73 16.38 18.55
N PHE A 404 1.82 15.08 18.27
CA PHE A 404 0.72 14.30 17.70
C PHE A 404 -0.42 14.06 18.70
N LEU A 405 -0.13 13.89 19.99
CA LEU A 405 -1.15 13.58 20.99
C LEU A 405 -1.82 14.82 21.57
N PHE A 406 -1.08 15.91 21.80
CA PHE A 406 -1.56 17.05 22.61
C PHE A 406 -1.69 18.34 21.81
N ASN A 407 -0.89 18.53 20.75
CA ASN A 407 -0.92 19.73 19.91
C ASN A 407 -1.66 19.54 18.58
N HIS A 408 -2.30 18.38 18.40
CA HIS A 408 -2.97 18.00 17.17
C HIS A 408 -4.45 18.39 17.21
N GLN A 409 -4.93 19.03 16.14
CA GLN A 409 -6.36 19.27 15.99
C GLN A 409 -7.05 17.93 15.69
N LEU A 410 -8.21 17.68 16.29
CA LEU A 410 -8.98 16.48 15.96
C LEU A 410 -9.33 16.49 14.46
N ASP A 411 -8.73 15.57 13.71
CA ASP A 411 -8.91 15.42 12.28
C ASP A 411 -8.98 13.92 11.86
N SER A 412 -8.75 13.65 10.57
CA SER A 412 -8.77 12.30 10.00
C SER A 412 -7.71 11.34 10.57
N THR A 413 -6.69 11.84 11.28
CA THR A 413 -5.62 11.01 11.87
C THR A 413 -5.93 10.58 13.30
N THR A 414 -7.02 11.07 13.91
CA THR A 414 -7.45 10.63 15.24
C THR A 414 -7.79 9.14 15.25
N ALA A 415 -7.45 8.47 16.35
CA ALA A 415 -7.74 7.05 16.52
C ALA A 415 -9.23 6.81 16.73
N TYR A 416 -9.91 7.68 17.49
CA TYR A 416 -11.35 7.65 17.69
C TYR A 416 -11.97 9.02 17.39
N ASP A 417 -13.09 8.99 16.69
CA ASP A 417 -13.89 10.18 16.39
C ASP A 417 -14.81 10.52 17.59
N PHE A 418 -14.27 11.25 18.57
CA PHE A 418 -15.00 11.80 19.73
C PHE A 418 -14.78 13.31 19.85
N GLU A 419 -15.77 14.03 20.36
CA GLU A 419 -15.69 15.48 20.58
C GLU A 419 -14.82 15.79 21.82
N VAL A 420 -13.81 16.68 21.69
CA VAL A 420 -12.99 17.16 22.84
C VAL A 420 -13.85 17.77 23.95
N GLU A 421 -15.04 18.24 23.62
CA GLU A 421 -15.96 18.86 24.57
C GLU A 421 -16.41 17.91 25.69
N LEU A 422 -16.31 16.60 25.45
CA LEU A 422 -16.52 15.58 26.48
C LEU A 422 -15.46 15.62 27.59
N LEU A 423 -14.32 16.27 27.34
CA LEU A 423 -13.19 16.41 28.26
C LEU A 423 -13.22 17.74 29.03
N LYS A 424 -14.20 18.63 28.76
CA LYS A 424 -14.29 19.93 29.44
C LYS A 424 -14.45 19.75 30.96
N GLY A 425 -13.63 20.48 31.72
CA GLY A 425 -13.66 20.46 33.19
C GLY A 425 -12.92 19.27 33.82
N LEU A 426 -12.05 18.61 33.04
CA LEU A 426 -11.03 17.71 33.56
C LEU A 426 -9.72 18.47 33.80
N ASP A 427 -9.01 18.09 34.85
CA ASP A 427 -7.61 18.42 35.10
C ASP A 427 -6.71 17.62 34.15
N GLU A 428 -5.53 18.18 33.83
CA GLU A 428 -4.59 17.67 32.82
C GLU A 428 -4.14 16.23 33.13
N ASP A 429 -3.54 16.03 34.30
CA ASP A 429 -2.93 14.75 34.66
C ASP A 429 -3.91 13.73 35.24
N VAL A 430 -3.52 12.45 35.23
CA VAL A 430 -4.13 11.40 36.05
C VAL A 430 -3.45 11.33 37.42
N GLU A 431 -4.21 10.99 38.46
CA GLU A 431 -3.61 10.63 39.76
C GLU A 431 -3.25 9.13 39.78
N ILE A 432 -2.09 8.80 40.33
CA ILE A 432 -1.56 7.42 40.36
C ILE A 432 -1.17 7.08 41.79
N ASP A 433 -1.73 5.99 42.33
CA ASP A 433 -1.34 5.41 43.63
C ASP A 433 -1.03 3.92 43.49
N GLY A 434 0.25 3.58 43.49
CA GLY A 434 0.73 2.22 43.35
C GLY A 434 0.30 1.57 42.03
N LYS A 435 -0.72 0.70 42.09
CA LYS A 435 -1.30 0.02 40.92
C LYS A 435 -2.66 0.57 40.54
N THR A 436 -3.03 1.73 41.05
CA THR A 436 -4.30 2.38 40.79
C THR A 436 -4.07 3.61 39.93
N ILE A 437 -4.82 3.74 38.84
CA ILE A 437 -4.89 4.95 38.03
C ILE A 437 -6.28 5.55 38.24
N TYR A 438 -6.32 6.76 38.78
CA TYR A 438 -7.53 7.54 38.98
C TYR A 438 -7.83 8.34 37.71
N VAL A 439 -8.99 8.09 37.10
CA VAL A 439 -9.43 8.75 35.88
C VAL A 439 -10.94 8.82 35.84
N LYS A 440 -11.49 9.99 35.48
CA LYS A 440 -12.93 10.17 35.35
C LYS A 440 -13.53 9.19 34.37
N LYS A 441 -14.61 8.50 34.73
CA LYS A 441 -15.35 7.66 33.79
C LYS A 441 -16.21 8.52 32.86
N ILE A 442 -15.87 8.52 31.58
CA ILE A 442 -16.71 9.12 30.54
C ILE A 442 -17.49 8.03 29.82
N ASP A 443 -18.74 7.82 30.24
CA ASP A 443 -19.63 6.77 29.74
C ASP A 443 -19.77 6.75 28.20
N LYS A 444 -19.85 7.93 27.56
CA LYS A 444 -19.94 8.05 26.10
C LYS A 444 -18.71 7.47 25.38
N ILE A 445 -17.53 7.58 26.00
CA ILE A 445 -16.27 7.04 25.48
C ILE A 445 -16.16 5.55 25.82
N LEU A 446 -16.31 5.20 27.10
CA LEU A 446 -16.09 3.82 27.60
C LEU A 446 -17.10 2.80 27.06
N LYS A 447 -18.36 3.19 26.84
CA LYS A 447 -19.40 2.29 26.29
C LYS A 447 -19.36 2.23 24.76
N SER A 448 -18.49 3.00 24.11
CA SER A 448 -18.39 3.03 22.65
C SER A 448 -17.94 1.69 22.09
N ARG A 449 -18.57 1.29 20.98
CA ARG A 449 -18.17 0.15 20.16
C ARG A 449 -17.37 0.58 18.92
N LYS A 450 -17.07 1.87 18.77
CA LYS A 450 -16.17 2.37 17.72
C LYS A 450 -14.82 1.66 17.86
N LYS A 451 -14.23 1.27 16.73
CA LYS A 451 -12.89 0.73 16.65
C LYS A 451 -11.91 1.83 16.25
N ASP A 452 -10.68 1.75 16.73
CA ASP A 452 -9.58 2.58 16.23
C ASP A 452 -9.12 2.11 14.84
N ARG A 453 -8.09 2.79 14.31
CA ARG A 453 -7.46 2.46 13.02
C ARG A 453 -6.72 1.12 12.99
N GLN A 454 -6.54 0.48 14.16
CA GLN A 454 -5.94 -0.83 14.34
C GLN A 454 -6.97 -1.86 14.87
N TYR A 455 -8.27 -1.58 14.66
CA TYR A 455 -9.41 -2.44 14.96
C TYR A 455 -9.73 -2.71 16.44
N ARG A 456 -9.22 -1.89 17.36
CA ARG A 456 -9.44 -1.98 18.82
C ARG A 456 -10.59 -1.10 19.27
N THR A 457 -11.50 -1.64 20.07
CA THR A 457 -12.48 -0.82 20.80
C THR A 457 -11.84 -0.18 22.03
N VAL A 458 -12.40 0.93 22.52
CA VAL A 458 -11.96 1.57 23.77
C VAL A 458 -11.85 0.54 24.91
N ASN A 459 -12.88 -0.28 25.11
CA ASN A 459 -12.85 -1.34 26.14
C ASN A 459 -11.70 -2.33 25.96
N SER A 460 -11.36 -2.71 24.72
CA SER A 460 -10.22 -3.59 24.47
C SER A 460 -8.89 -2.90 24.77
N VAL A 461 -8.78 -1.59 24.54
CA VAL A 461 -7.59 -0.80 24.89
C VAL A 461 -7.42 -0.73 26.40
N ILE A 462 -8.47 -0.32 27.13
CA ILE A 462 -8.45 -0.25 28.61
C ILE A 462 -8.09 -1.60 29.22
N LYS A 463 -8.70 -2.68 28.74
CA LYS A 463 -8.38 -4.04 29.19
C LYS A 463 -6.90 -4.39 28.97
N LYS A 464 -6.37 -4.10 27.77
CA LYS A 464 -4.95 -4.36 27.46
C LYS A 464 -4.02 -3.53 28.35
N LEU A 465 -4.36 -2.27 28.62
CA LEU A 465 -3.59 -1.42 29.53
C LEU A 465 -3.55 -1.97 30.96
N SER A 466 -4.71 -2.38 31.50
CA SER A 466 -4.80 -3.02 32.82
C SER A 466 -3.98 -4.29 32.90
N GLU A 467 -4.04 -5.16 31.88
CA GLU A 467 -3.23 -6.37 31.81
C GLU A 467 -1.72 -6.06 31.73
N TYR A 468 -1.35 -5.01 31.01
CA TYR A 468 0.04 -4.66 30.76
C TYR A 468 0.76 -4.08 31.98
N TYR A 469 0.20 -3.02 32.58
CA TYR A 469 0.79 -2.40 33.78
C TYR A 469 0.39 -3.11 35.07
N ASN A 470 -0.52 -4.09 35.00
CA ASN A 470 -1.14 -4.70 36.18
C ASN A 470 -1.80 -3.63 37.06
N VAL A 471 -2.58 -2.75 36.43
CA VAL A 471 -3.24 -1.59 37.06
C VAL A 471 -4.76 -1.67 37.01
N GLU A 472 -5.39 -1.10 38.04
CA GLU A 472 -6.83 -0.89 38.12
C GLU A 472 -7.19 0.58 37.84
N PHE A 473 -8.25 0.81 37.06
CA PHE A 473 -8.76 2.15 36.79
C PHE A 473 -9.91 2.47 37.75
N ILE A 474 -9.73 3.47 38.62
CA ILE A 474 -10.74 3.95 39.55
C ILE A 474 -11.32 5.27 39.06
N ASP A 475 -12.62 5.46 39.27
CA ASP A 475 -13.33 6.68 38.87
C ASP A 475 -12.92 7.86 39.78
N ASP A 476 -12.48 8.95 39.18
CA ASP A 476 -12.18 10.23 39.84
C ASP A 476 -12.89 11.36 39.11
N SER A 477 -13.62 12.22 39.82
CA SER A 477 -14.46 13.22 39.18
C SER A 477 -13.73 14.36 38.44
N SER A 478 -12.44 14.56 38.75
CA SER A 478 -11.66 15.75 38.37
C SER A 478 -10.54 15.49 37.35
N CYS A 479 -9.91 14.31 37.29
CA CYS A 479 -8.66 14.13 36.54
C CYS A 479 -8.77 13.32 35.24
N GLY A 480 -7.79 13.49 34.33
CA GLY A 480 -7.55 12.60 33.18
C GLY A 480 -7.71 13.19 31.78
N TYR A 481 -7.60 14.52 31.61
CA TYR A 481 -7.69 15.15 30.30
C TYR A 481 -6.65 14.60 29.31
N ASP A 482 -5.37 14.54 29.70
CA ASP A 482 -4.28 14.08 28.82
C ASP A 482 -4.33 12.57 28.56
N PHE A 483 -4.82 11.79 29.53
CA PHE A 483 -5.11 10.38 29.31
C PHE A 483 -6.16 10.20 28.20
N TYR A 484 -7.25 10.96 28.25
CA TYR A 484 -8.29 10.87 27.23
C TYR A 484 -7.85 11.43 25.88
N LEU A 485 -7.06 12.52 25.84
CA LEU A 485 -6.45 12.99 24.59
C LEU A 485 -5.56 11.90 23.98
N SER A 486 -4.70 11.28 24.79
CA SER A 486 -3.83 10.19 24.37
C SER A 486 -4.61 8.98 23.84
N LEU A 487 -5.74 8.65 24.48
CA LEU A 487 -6.65 7.60 24.04
C LEU A 487 -7.35 7.94 22.73
N ILE A 488 -7.88 9.16 22.60
CA ILE A 488 -8.63 9.61 21.42
C ILE A 488 -7.71 9.76 20.20
N ASN A 489 -6.52 10.33 20.38
CA ASN A 489 -5.59 10.61 19.30
C ASN A 489 -4.71 9.41 18.95
N GLY A 490 -4.21 8.68 19.95
CA GLY A 490 -3.24 7.60 19.76
C GLY A 490 -3.69 6.19 20.15
N SER A 491 -4.91 6.03 20.68
CA SER A 491 -5.41 4.74 21.19
C SER A 491 -4.41 4.08 22.16
N LEU A 492 -4.21 2.77 22.06
CA LEU A 492 -3.28 2.01 22.90
C LEU A 492 -1.85 2.55 22.86
N GLN A 493 -1.37 3.02 21.68
CA GLN A 493 -0.01 3.55 21.55
C GLN A 493 0.13 4.87 22.31
N GLY A 494 -0.86 5.77 22.15
CA GLY A 494 -0.86 7.06 22.83
C GLY A 494 -0.95 6.92 24.35
N VAL A 495 -1.84 6.09 24.86
CA VAL A 495 -1.99 5.91 26.31
C VAL A 495 -0.77 5.23 26.94
N LEU A 496 -0.20 4.21 26.27
CA LEU A 496 1.05 3.60 26.75
C LEU A 496 2.18 4.62 26.79
N TYR A 497 2.32 5.44 25.75
CA TYR A 497 3.31 6.51 25.70
C TYR A 497 3.12 7.53 26.83
N TYR A 498 1.88 7.99 27.06
CA TYR A 498 1.57 8.94 28.13
C TYR A 498 1.89 8.36 29.51
N LEU A 499 1.44 7.14 29.80
CA LEU A 499 1.73 6.50 31.08
C LEU A 499 3.24 6.24 31.27
N ASP A 500 3.98 5.90 30.20
CA ASP A 500 5.44 5.77 30.24
C ASP A 500 6.15 7.09 30.55
N SER A 501 5.57 8.22 30.14
CA SER A 501 6.15 9.55 30.39
C SER A 501 6.02 9.99 31.85
N LEU A 502 5.10 9.36 32.59
CA LEU A 502 4.90 9.54 34.03
C LEU A 502 5.79 8.60 34.88
N GLU A 503 6.73 7.87 34.26
CA GLU A 503 7.67 6.92 34.89
C GLU A 503 7.01 5.71 35.58
N ILE A 504 5.90 5.19 35.04
CA ILE A 504 5.23 3.94 35.51
C ILE A 504 5.95 2.66 35.02
#